data_AF-G9MEN8-F1
#
_entry.id   AF-G9MEN8-F1
#
_cell.length_a   1.000
_cell.length_b   1.000
_cell.length_c   1.000
_cell.angle_alpha   90.00
_cell.angle_beta   90.00
_cell.angle_gamma   90.00
#
_symmetry.space_group_name_H-M   'P 1'
#
loop_
_entity.id
_entity.type
_entity.pdbx_description
1 polymer ?
#
loop_
_entity_poly.entity_id
_entity_poly.type
_entity_poly.pdbx_seq_one_letter_code
_entity_poly.pdbx_strand_id
1 'polypeptide(L)'
;MAPKSKIGAETSTVKAQDNMHAGAAKWTGEKFDDKGNVLPFPGNTIISHLPQDSELYKTLLPIHEILQKSRFTKFYTLLPPPSWHMTDFEGVCDHQRKRETWPQELALDAPLQKCHDLFRDKLSTFDLGIQPPLKLSVTGLVMSKAGIRLDLAAVDAAEEKRLRGLRDRLSELLQIRAPGHETYVFHLALAYRIVPVSKEDGEALMALLQKGYETIPHEFELGAPEFCHFDDMFAFHRQFYLKEQS
;
A
#
# COMPACT_ATOMS: atom_id res chain seq x y z
N MET A 1 -14.17 28.35 31.06
CA MET A 1 -14.76 27.73 29.86
C MET A 1 -13.68 27.70 28.78
N ALA A 2 -13.06 26.53 28.56
CA ALA A 2 -12.11 26.35 27.47
C ALA A 2 -12.87 26.18 26.15
N PRO A 3 -12.39 26.72 25.02
CA PRO A 3 -13.04 26.55 23.74
C PRO A 3 -12.88 25.10 23.28
N LYS A 4 -14.01 24.43 23.03
CA LYS A 4 -14.04 23.13 22.35
C LYS A 4 -13.46 23.32 20.94
N SER A 5 -12.29 22.74 20.68
CA SER A 5 -11.77 22.59 19.32
C SER A 5 -12.73 21.69 18.55
N LYS A 6 -13.48 22.29 17.61
CA LYS A 6 -14.16 21.54 16.55
C LYS A 6 -13.06 20.94 15.67
N ILE A 7 -12.76 19.67 15.86
CA ILE A 7 -12.12 18.85 14.83
C ILE A 7 -13.19 18.72 13.75
N GLY A 8 -13.07 19.51 12.69
CA GLY A 8 -13.91 19.35 11.51
C GLY A 8 -13.62 17.99 10.92
N ALA A 9 -14.66 17.17 10.75
CA ALA A 9 -14.61 16.03 9.85
C ALA A 9 -14.37 16.61 8.45
N GLU A 10 -13.12 16.62 7.99
CA GLU A 10 -12.84 16.77 6.57
C GLU A 10 -13.57 15.63 5.88
N THR A 11 -14.52 15.98 5.02
CA THR A 11 -15.26 15.05 4.19
C THR A 11 -14.26 14.17 3.42
N SER A 12 -14.17 12.92 3.86
CA SER A 12 -13.70 11.77 3.10
C SER A 12 -14.18 11.89 1.65
N THR A 13 -13.24 12.06 0.70
CA THR A 13 -13.54 12.41 -0.70
C THR A 13 -12.61 11.70 -1.67
N VAL A 14 -13.03 11.58 -2.93
CA VAL A 14 -12.14 11.26 -4.04
C VAL A 14 -11.28 12.48 -4.34
N LYS A 15 -9.95 12.30 -4.37
CA LYS A 15 -8.97 13.38 -4.55
C LYS A 15 -8.04 13.09 -5.73
N ALA A 16 -7.79 14.08 -6.55
CA ALA A 16 -6.68 14.07 -7.52
C ALA A 16 -5.48 14.79 -6.90
N GLN A 17 -4.32 14.15 -6.85
CA GLN A 17 -3.08 14.86 -6.54
C GLN A 17 -2.67 15.75 -7.72
N ASP A 18 -1.93 16.83 -7.45
CA ASP A 18 -1.41 17.75 -8.48
C ASP A 18 -0.66 17.05 -9.61
N ASN A 19 -0.05 15.90 -9.30
CA ASN A 19 0.69 15.09 -10.25
C ASN A 19 -0.17 14.11 -11.07
N MET A 20 -1.49 14.06 -10.89
CA MET A 20 -2.38 13.13 -11.61
C MET A 20 -2.26 13.24 -13.12
N HIS A 21 -2.01 14.44 -13.64
CA HIS A 21 -1.85 14.71 -15.08
C HIS A 21 -0.38 14.77 -15.53
N ALA A 22 0.56 14.30 -14.70
CA ALA A 22 1.97 14.27 -15.07
C ALA A 22 2.17 13.46 -16.37
N GLY A 23 3.01 13.96 -17.27
CA GLY A 23 3.27 13.37 -18.59
C GLY A 23 3.95 12.00 -18.56
N ALA A 24 4.50 11.58 -17.42
CA ALA A 24 5.01 10.23 -17.21
C ALA A 24 4.32 9.56 -16.02
N ALA A 25 3.81 8.34 -16.23
CA ALA A 25 3.36 7.45 -15.17
C ALA A 25 4.57 6.97 -14.34
N LYS A 26 4.38 6.82 -13.03
CA LYS A 26 5.51 6.61 -12.10
C LYS A 26 6.23 5.28 -12.34
N TRP A 27 5.49 4.23 -12.71
CA TRP A 27 5.97 2.85 -12.67
C TRP A 27 5.95 2.14 -14.03
N THR A 28 5.66 2.88 -15.11
CA THR A 28 5.71 2.37 -16.48
C THR A 28 7.15 2.10 -16.88
N GLY A 29 7.41 0.92 -17.42
CA GLY A 29 8.75 0.39 -17.70
C GLY A 29 9.43 -0.27 -16.49
N GLU A 30 8.84 -0.19 -15.30
CA GLU A 30 9.36 -0.85 -14.08
C GLU A 30 8.43 -1.98 -13.62
N LYS A 31 7.23 -1.64 -13.11
CA LYS A 31 6.26 -2.63 -12.60
C LYS A 31 5.31 -3.13 -13.69
N PHE A 32 5.09 -2.29 -14.70
CA PHE A 32 4.18 -2.55 -15.83
C PHE A 32 4.77 -1.99 -17.11
N ASP A 33 4.50 -2.61 -18.25
CA ASP A 33 4.79 -1.99 -19.55
C ASP A 33 3.75 -0.93 -19.94
N ASP A 34 3.94 -0.29 -21.10
CA ASP A 34 3.04 0.73 -21.63
C ASP A 34 1.68 0.18 -22.13
N LYS A 35 1.54 -1.15 -22.19
CA LYS A 35 0.30 -1.87 -22.51
C LYS A 35 -0.42 -2.38 -21.27
N GLY A 36 0.18 -2.19 -20.09
CA GLY A 36 -0.36 -2.62 -18.81
C GLY A 36 -0.10 -4.07 -18.45
N ASN A 37 0.78 -4.76 -19.18
CA ASN A 37 1.25 -6.08 -18.77
C ASN A 37 2.14 -5.93 -17.54
N VAL A 38 1.97 -6.84 -16.59
CA VAL A 38 2.82 -6.90 -15.39
C VAL A 38 4.23 -7.32 -15.79
N LEU A 39 5.23 -6.67 -15.20
CA LEU A 39 6.65 -6.97 -15.38
C LEU A 39 7.21 -7.63 -14.11
N PRO A 40 8.25 -8.47 -14.22
CA PRO A 40 8.99 -8.94 -13.06
C PRO A 40 9.43 -7.75 -12.19
N PHE A 41 9.15 -7.83 -10.90
CA PHE A 41 9.53 -6.86 -9.89
C PHE A 41 9.77 -7.57 -8.56
N PRO A 42 10.73 -8.52 -8.49
CA PRO A 42 10.81 -9.44 -7.37
C PRO A 42 11.35 -8.78 -6.10
N GLY A 43 10.87 -9.23 -4.95
CA GLY A 43 11.23 -8.66 -3.65
C GLY A 43 10.55 -9.32 -2.45
N ASN A 44 10.74 -8.70 -1.30
CA ASN A 44 10.03 -9.07 -0.07
C ASN A 44 9.48 -7.84 0.66
N THR A 45 8.51 -8.07 1.53
CA THR A 45 7.79 -6.98 2.21
C THR A 45 7.10 -7.50 3.48
N ILE A 46 6.69 -6.58 4.35
CA ILE A 46 5.81 -6.86 5.48
C ILE A 46 4.50 -6.12 5.21
N ILE A 47 3.41 -6.87 5.09
CA ILE A 47 2.10 -6.36 4.67
C ILE A 47 0.99 -6.94 5.53
N SER A 48 -0.18 -6.30 5.47
CA SER A 48 -1.43 -6.83 6.01
C SER A 48 -2.45 -6.88 4.88
N HIS A 49 -2.79 -8.08 4.40
CA HIS A 49 -3.80 -8.27 3.37
C HIS A 49 -5.18 -7.83 3.85
N LEU A 50 -5.97 -7.26 2.94
CA LEU A 50 -7.37 -6.97 3.21
C LEU A 50 -8.16 -8.29 3.30
N PRO A 51 -8.83 -8.60 4.44
CA PRO A 51 -9.61 -9.82 4.55
C PRO A 51 -10.74 -9.87 3.51
N GLN A 52 -10.86 -10.97 2.77
CA GLN A 52 -11.82 -11.10 1.67
C GLN A 52 -13.28 -11.13 2.13
N ASP A 53 -13.52 -11.43 3.39
CA ASP A 53 -14.81 -11.42 4.06
C ASP A 53 -15.15 -10.07 4.71
N SER A 54 -14.21 -9.11 4.70
CA SER A 54 -14.43 -7.76 5.26
C SER A 54 -15.42 -6.94 4.44
N GLU A 55 -16.11 -6.01 5.11
CA GLU A 55 -17.03 -5.07 4.45
C GLU A 55 -16.29 -4.15 3.46
N LEU A 56 -15.06 -3.74 3.78
CA LEU A 56 -14.25 -2.95 2.85
C LEU A 56 -13.96 -3.73 1.56
N TYR A 57 -13.64 -5.02 1.65
CA TYR A 57 -13.43 -5.85 0.46
C TYR A 57 -14.69 -5.95 -0.40
N LYS A 58 -15.84 -6.22 0.23
CA LYS A 58 -17.15 -6.32 -0.45
C LYS A 58 -17.55 -5.03 -1.16
N THR A 59 -17.18 -3.86 -0.62
CA THR A 59 -17.49 -2.56 -1.23
C THR A 59 -16.48 -2.15 -2.31
N LEU A 60 -15.22 -2.58 -2.20
CA LEU A 60 -14.20 -2.36 -3.24
C LEU A 60 -14.40 -3.23 -4.49
N LEU A 61 -14.94 -4.44 -4.35
CA LEU A 61 -15.18 -5.35 -5.49
C LEU A 61 -16.05 -4.71 -6.59
N PRO A 62 -17.24 -4.15 -6.32
CA PRO A 62 -18.04 -3.45 -7.33
C PRO A 62 -17.30 -2.29 -7.99
N ILE A 63 -16.49 -1.54 -7.24
CA ILE A 63 -15.69 -0.43 -7.79
C ILE A 63 -14.65 -0.97 -8.78
N HIS A 64 -13.96 -2.05 -8.41
CA HIS A 64 -13.02 -2.73 -9.27
C HIS A 64 -13.70 -3.27 -10.55
N GLU A 65 -14.86 -3.90 -10.45
CA GLU A 65 -15.61 -4.41 -11.60
C GLU A 65 -16.07 -3.29 -12.55
N ILE A 66 -16.53 -2.16 -11.99
CA ILE A 66 -16.93 -0.99 -12.76
C ILE A 66 -15.72 -0.42 -13.51
N LEU A 67 -14.57 -0.28 -12.82
CA LEU A 67 -13.33 0.17 -13.47
C LEU A 67 -12.91 -0.78 -14.58
N GLN A 68 -12.94 -2.09 -14.34
CA GLN A 68 -12.54 -3.12 -15.29
C GLN A 68 -13.38 -3.09 -16.59
N LYS A 69 -14.68 -2.78 -16.48
CA LYS A 69 -15.60 -2.64 -17.62
C LYS A 69 -15.58 -1.25 -18.26
N SER A 70 -14.87 -0.29 -17.66
CA SER A 70 -14.82 1.09 -18.14
C SER A 70 -13.76 1.30 -19.22
N ARG A 71 -13.89 2.41 -19.95
CA ARG A 71 -12.86 2.90 -20.89
C ARG A 71 -11.55 3.32 -20.21
N PHE A 72 -11.50 3.38 -18.87
CA PHE A 72 -10.34 3.88 -18.13
C PHE A 72 -9.24 2.84 -17.91
N THR A 73 -9.50 1.55 -18.18
CA THR A 73 -8.46 0.49 -18.15
C THR A 73 -7.33 0.76 -19.13
N LYS A 74 -7.56 1.53 -20.21
CA LYS A 74 -6.48 1.98 -21.10
C LYS A 74 -5.43 2.86 -20.40
N PHE A 75 -5.75 3.43 -19.25
CA PHE A 75 -4.85 4.30 -18.46
C PHE A 75 -4.23 3.60 -17.25
N TYR A 76 -4.82 2.47 -16.82
CA TYR A 76 -4.49 1.82 -15.56
C TYR A 76 -4.46 0.30 -15.68
N THR A 77 -3.47 -0.32 -15.04
CA THR A 77 -3.53 -1.74 -14.71
C THR A 77 -4.16 -1.89 -13.33
N LEU A 78 -5.33 -2.55 -13.27
CA LEU A 78 -6.01 -2.84 -12.00
C LEU A 78 -5.31 -3.99 -11.28
N LEU A 79 -5.14 -3.86 -9.97
CA LEU A 79 -4.56 -4.92 -9.16
C LEU A 79 -5.61 -5.99 -8.85
N PRO A 80 -5.26 -7.29 -8.95
CA PRO A 80 -6.18 -8.37 -8.60
C PRO A 80 -6.72 -8.20 -7.18
N PRO A 81 -8.03 -8.35 -6.93
CA PRO A 81 -8.60 -8.18 -5.59
C PRO A 81 -7.90 -8.98 -4.47
N PRO A 82 -7.46 -10.24 -4.67
CA PRO A 82 -6.71 -10.98 -3.66
C PRO A 82 -5.36 -10.37 -3.27
N SER A 83 -4.81 -9.47 -4.09
CA SER A 83 -3.53 -8.80 -3.83
C SER A 83 -3.67 -7.52 -3.00
N TRP A 84 -4.89 -7.05 -2.71
CA TRP A 84 -5.08 -5.81 -1.96
C TRP A 84 -4.57 -5.95 -0.52
N HIS A 85 -3.67 -5.06 -0.15
CA HIS A 85 -3.02 -5.04 1.16
C HIS A 85 -2.64 -3.61 1.53
N MET A 86 -2.42 -3.38 2.82
CA MET A 86 -1.62 -2.27 3.31
C MET A 86 -0.19 -2.75 3.47
N THR A 87 0.79 -1.98 3.01
CA THR A 87 2.20 -2.24 3.36
C THR A 87 2.50 -1.64 4.73
N ASP A 88 2.82 -2.51 5.69
CA ASP A 88 3.22 -2.15 7.05
C ASP A 88 4.65 -1.62 7.04
N PHE A 89 5.57 -2.32 6.36
CA PHE A 89 6.96 -1.90 6.20
C PHE A 89 7.54 -2.42 4.87
N GLU A 90 8.18 -1.51 4.13
CA GLU A 90 8.81 -1.83 2.87
C GLU A 90 10.06 -2.71 3.08
N GLY A 91 10.07 -3.91 2.49
CA GLY A 91 11.26 -4.76 2.44
C GLY A 91 12.18 -4.38 1.28
N VAL A 92 12.82 -5.38 0.64
CA VAL A 92 13.69 -5.14 -0.52
C VAL A 92 12.96 -5.34 -1.84
N CYS A 93 13.42 -4.61 -2.86
CA CYS A 93 13.06 -4.83 -4.26
C CYS A 93 14.33 -4.95 -5.09
N ASP A 94 14.39 -5.97 -5.96
CA ASP A 94 15.57 -6.29 -6.75
C ASP A 94 15.93 -5.18 -7.76
N HIS A 95 14.93 -4.43 -8.21
CA HIS A 95 15.10 -3.27 -9.10
C HIS A 95 15.64 -2.03 -8.36
N GLN A 96 15.59 -2.01 -7.02
CA GLN A 96 15.92 -0.84 -6.19
C GLN A 96 16.93 -1.17 -5.10
N ARG A 97 18.13 -1.56 -5.53
CA ARG A 97 19.30 -1.86 -4.68
C ARG A 97 20.01 -0.57 -4.26
N LYS A 98 19.43 0.17 -3.32
CA LYS A 98 20.02 1.39 -2.71
C LYS A 98 20.31 1.18 -1.24
N ARG A 99 21.30 1.89 -0.69
CA ARG A 99 21.78 1.63 0.66
C ARG A 99 20.74 1.91 1.74
N GLU A 100 19.87 2.88 1.51
CA GLU A 100 18.76 3.25 2.39
C GLU A 100 17.59 2.25 2.38
N THR A 101 17.45 1.44 1.32
CA THR A 101 16.37 0.45 1.10
C THR A 101 16.89 -0.98 0.98
N TRP A 102 18.12 -1.23 1.44
CA TRP A 102 18.77 -2.53 1.39
C TRP A 102 19.41 -2.83 2.74
N PRO A 103 19.28 -4.05 3.27
CA PRO A 103 19.80 -4.37 4.59
C PRO A 103 21.31 -4.16 4.65
N GLN A 104 21.77 -3.50 5.71
CA GLN A 104 23.15 -3.05 5.80
C GLN A 104 24.18 -4.18 5.81
N GLU A 105 23.80 -5.35 6.31
CA GLU A 105 24.67 -6.54 6.40
C GLU A 105 24.98 -7.17 5.04
N LEU A 106 24.26 -6.79 3.99
CA LEU A 106 24.46 -7.34 2.65
C LEU A 106 25.05 -6.29 1.71
N ALA A 107 25.91 -6.76 0.81
CA ALA A 107 26.35 -5.98 -0.34
C ALA A 107 25.16 -5.71 -1.28
N LEU A 108 25.21 -4.60 -2.01
CA LEU A 108 24.12 -4.21 -2.92
C LEU A 108 23.94 -5.16 -4.11
N ASP A 109 24.94 -5.98 -4.41
CA ASP A 109 24.91 -7.02 -5.44
C ASP A 109 24.62 -8.42 -4.86
N ALA A 110 24.35 -8.54 -3.57
CA ALA A 110 24.01 -9.82 -2.94
C ALA A 110 22.79 -10.46 -3.65
N PRO A 111 22.79 -11.77 -3.91
CA PRO A 111 21.64 -12.44 -4.49
C PRO A 111 20.37 -12.18 -3.68
N LEU A 112 19.23 -11.94 -4.35
CA LEU A 112 17.96 -11.63 -3.68
C LEU A 112 17.58 -12.71 -2.64
N GLN A 113 17.88 -13.98 -2.93
CA GLN A 113 17.68 -15.08 -1.99
C GLN A 113 18.38 -14.86 -0.63
N LYS A 114 19.59 -14.27 -0.61
CA LYS A 114 20.26 -13.95 0.66
C LYS A 114 19.51 -12.89 1.45
N CYS A 115 18.85 -11.96 0.79
CA CYS A 115 18.00 -10.96 1.44
C CYS A 115 16.74 -11.60 2.02
N HIS A 116 16.10 -12.52 1.29
CA HIS A 116 14.98 -13.31 1.80
C HIS A 116 15.37 -14.09 3.05
N ASP A 117 16.52 -14.77 3.00
CA ASP A 117 17.02 -15.56 4.12
C ASP A 117 17.31 -14.69 5.34
N LEU A 118 17.98 -13.55 5.14
CA LEU A 118 18.28 -12.62 6.22
C LEU A 118 17.00 -12.07 6.88
N PHE A 119 16.01 -11.67 6.08
CA PHE A 119 14.74 -11.15 6.59
C PHE A 119 13.99 -12.23 7.38
N ARG A 120 13.90 -13.45 6.83
CA ARG A 120 13.26 -14.58 7.51
C ARG A 120 13.89 -14.83 8.87
N ASP A 121 15.22 -14.90 8.93
CA ASP A 121 15.94 -15.20 10.17
C ASP A 121 15.69 -14.11 11.22
N LYS A 122 15.85 -12.83 10.86
CA LYS A 122 15.59 -11.71 11.76
C LYS A 122 14.13 -11.62 12.23
N LEU A 123 13.18 -11.80 11.32
CA LEU A 123 11.75 -11.69 11.61
C LEU A 123 11.24 -12.91 12.39
N SER A 124 11.91 -14.07 12.32
CA SER A 124 11.52 -15.27 13.07
C SER A 124 11.60 -15.09 14.59
N THR A 125 12.53 -14.25 15.04
CA THR A 125 12.74 -13.88 16.45
C THR A 125 12.18 -12.51 16.80
N PHE A 126 11.56 -11.83 15.83
CA PHE A 126 10.96 -10.52 16.08
C PHE A 126 9.67 -10.68 16.88
N ASP A 127 9.56 -9.90 17.95
CA ASP A 127 8.33 -9.74 18.70
C ASP A 127 7.46 -8.66 18.06
N LEU A 128 6.27 -9.02 17.59
CA LEU A 128 5.34 -8.06 17.02
C LEU A 128 5.06 -6.92 18.01
N GLY A 129 4.94 -7.21 19.31
CA GLY A 129 4.74 -6.22 20.39
C GLY A 129 3.52 -5.31 20.22
N ILE A 130 2.61 -5.65 19.31
CA ILE A 130 1.30 -5.03 19.11
C ILE A 130 0.28 -6.14 18.86
N GLN A 131 -0.95 -5.95 19.34
CA GLN A 131 -2.03 -6.93 19.21
C GLN A 131 -2.90 -6.66 17.97
N PRO A 132 -2.93 -7.53 16.96
CA PRO A 132 -3.93 -7.45 15.91
C PRO A 132 -5.37 -7.54 16.48
N PRO A 133 -6.39 -7.01 15.79
CA PRO A 133 -6.32 -6.36 14.48
C PRO A 133 -5.73 -4.96 14.50
N LEU A 134 -5.22 -4.51 13.35
CA LEU A 134 -4.85 -3.11 13.10
C LEU A 134 -6.10 -2.33 12.73
N LYS A 135 -6.35 -1.22 13.43
CA LYS A 135 -7.59 -0.44 13.26
C LYS A 135 -7.35 0.79 12.41
N LEU A 136 -8.01 0.87 11.26
CA LEU A 136 -7.75 1.90 10.25
C LEU A 136 -9.03 2.62 9.84
N SER A 137 -8.86 3.87 9.41
CA SER A 137 -9.88 4.67 8.76
C SER A 137 -9.47 5.00 7.33
N VAL A 138 -10.43 4.95 6.40
CA VAL A 138 -10.26 5.45 5.03
C VAL A 138 -10.37 6.96 5.04
N THR A 139 -9.35 7.65 4.54
CA THR A 139 -9.28 9.12 4.52
C THR A 139 -9.53 9.73 3.13
N GLY A 140 -9.45 8.90 2.09
CA GLY A 140 -9.75 9.30 0.73
C GLY A 140 -9.41 8.24 -0.30
N LEU A 141 -10.01 8.37 -1.48
CA LEU A 141 -9.60 7.64 -2.68
C LEU A 141 -8.77 8.59 -3.55
N VAL A 142 -7.50 8.26 -3.74
CA VAL A 142 -6.51 9.15 -4.32
C VAL A 142 -6.07 8.68 -5.70
N MET A 143 -6.18 9.58 -6.67
CA MET A 143 -5.63 9.43 -8.00
C MET A 143 -4.34 10.26 -8.11
N SER A 144 -3.26 9.63 -8.58
CA SER A 144 -1.95 10.26 -8.70
C SER A 144 -1.19 9.75 -9.91
N LYS A 145 0.02 10.27 -10.13
CA LYS A 145 0.94 9.74 -11.15
C LYS A 145 1.28 8.26 -10.97
N ALA A 146 1.12 7.71 -9.77
CA ALA A 146 1.37 6.32 -9.46
C ALA A 146 0.19 5.41 -9.79
N GLY A 147 -1.05 5.91 -9.65
CA GLY A 147 -2.23 5.05 -9.74
C GLY A 147 -3.40 5.52 -8.90
N ILE A 148 -4.28 4.58 -8.59
CA ILE A 148 -5.47 4.72 -7.75
C ILE A 148 -5.21 3.95 -6.45
N ARG A 149 -5.43 4.60 -5.30
CA ARG A 149 -5.29 3.97 -3.98
C ARG A 149 -6.31 4.52 -2.99
N LEU A 150 -6.57 3.80 -1.92
CA LEU A 150 -7.18 4.36 -0.71
C LEU A 150 -6.08 4.84 0.22
N ASP A 151 -6.12 6.10 0.64
CA ASP A 151 -5.25 6.60 1.70
C ASP A 151 -5.89 6.29 3.06
N LEU A 152 -5.07 5.85 4.00
CA LEU A 152 -5.48 5.35 5.30
C LEU A 152 -4.84 6.16 6.42
N ALA A 153 -5.52 6.23 7.55
CA ALA A 153 -4.98 6.67 8.82
C ALA A 153 -5.33 5.65 9.91
N ALA A 154 -4.59 5.65 11.00
CA ALA A 154 -5.04 4.96 12.20
C ALA A 154 -6.34 5.58 12.73
N VAL A 155 -7.21 4.78 13.34
CA VAL A 155 -8.51 5.27 13.87
C VAL A 155 -8.36 6.33 14.97
N ASP A 156 -7.25 6.30 15.71
CA ASP A 156 -6.93 7.28 16.74
C ASP A 156 -5.41 7.44 16.94
N ALA A 157 -5.02 8.36 17.84
CA ALA A 157 -3.62 8.65 18.12
C ALA A 157 -2.87 7.50 18.83
N ALA A 158 -3.57 6.63 19.57
CA ALA A 158 -2.95 5.48 20.21
C ALA A 158 -2.59 4.42 19.16
N GLU A 159 -3.50 4.17 18.22
CA GLU A 159 -3.28 3.28 17.09
C GLU A 159 -2.21 3.82 16.14
N GLU A 160 -2.17 5.13 15.88
CA GLU A 160 -1.09 5.74 15.09
C GLU A 160 0.27 5.49 15.73
N LYS A 161 0.37 5.68 17.06
CA LYS A 161 1.60 5.39 17.80
C LYS A 161 2.00 3.91 17.69
N ARG A 162 1.03 2.99 17.71
CA ARG A 162 1.28 1.55 17.54
C ARG A 162 1.82 1.24 16.14
N LEU A 163 1.20 1.75 15.08
CA LEU A 163 1.62 1.50 13.70
C LEU A 163 2.99 2.13 13.38
N ARG A 164 3.23 3.36 13.82
CA ARG A 164 4.53 4.04 13.67
C ARG A 164 5.62 3.34 14.47
N GLY A 165 5.33 2.97 15.72
CA GLY A 165 6.26 2.22 16.57
C GLY A 165 6.62 0.85 15.98
N LEU A 166 5.67 0.15 15.34
CA LEU A 166 5.97 -1.07 14.59
C LEU A 166 6.95 -0.81 13.45
N ARG A 167 6.70 0.23 12.64
CA ARG A 167 7.60 0.62 11.53
C ARG A 167 9.00 0.95 12.03
N ASP A 168 9.14 1.71 13.11
CA ASP A 168 10.43 2.05 13.69
C ASP A 168 11.20 0.81 14.14
N ARG A 169 10.55 -0.12 14.83
CA ARG A 169 11.17 -1.36 15.29
C ARG A 169 11.58 -2.27 14.14
N LEU A 170 10.78 -2.33 13.06
CA LEU A 170 11.14 -3.06 11.84
C LEU A 170 12.33 -2.40 11.12
N SER A 171 12.35 -1.07 11.06
CA SER A 171 13.48 -0.29 10.52
C SER A 171 14.77 -0.58 11.26
N GLU A 172 14.73 -0.58 12.60
CA GLU A 172 15.87 -0.92 13.45
C GLU A 172 16.31 -2.37 13.27
N LEU A 173 15.38 -3.34 13.25
CA LEU A 173 15.72 -4.75 13.06
C LEU A 173 16.39 -5.00 11.71
N LEU A 174 15.78 -4.49 10.63
CA LEU A 174 16.19 -4.76 9.25
C LEU A 174 17.30 -3.83 8.76
N GLN A 175 17.62 -2.79 9.55
CA GLN A 175 18.61 -1.76 9.23
C GLN A 175 18.30 -1.05 7.91
N ILE A 176 17.01 -0.78 7.67
CA ILE A 176 16.48 -0.13 6.46
C ILE A 176 15.69 1.11 6.89
N ARG A 177 15.93 2.25 6.25
CA ARG A 177 15.16 3.48 6.52
C ARG A 177 14.99 4.28 5.24
N ALA A 178 13.88 4.03 4.54
CA ALA A 178 13.59 4.68 3.26
C ALA A 178 13.37 6.20 3.40
N PRO A 179 13.70 7.01 2.38
CA PRO A 179 13.38 8.44 2.34
C PRO A 179 11.86 8.64 2.35
N GLY A 180 11.30 8.91 3.53
CA GLY A 180 9.85 8.99 3.75
C GLY A 180 9.33 8.13 4.90
N HIS A 181 10.21 7.41 5.63
CA HIS A 181 9.82 6.58 6.77
C HIS A 181 8.92 7.30 7.78
N GLU A 182 9.30 8.51 8.21
CA GLU A 182 8.54 9.35 9.16
C GLU A 182 7.19 9.81 8.61
N THR A 183 7.12 10.03 7.30
CA THR A 183 5.98 10.64 6.62
C THR A 183 5.21 9.63 5.78
N TYR A 184 5.39 8.34 6.06
CA TYR A 184 4.81 7.27 5.26
C TYR A 184 3.28 7.33 5.31
N VAL A 185 2.64 7.34 4.15
CA VAL A 185 1.18 7.32 4.04
C VAL A 185 0.74 5.87 3.89
N PHE A 186 0.03 5.35 4.90
CA PHE A 186 -0.61 4.04 4.81
C PHE A 186 -1.66 4.07 3.70
N HIS A 187 -1.69 3.03 2.86
CA HIS A 187 -2.60 2.99 1.72
C HIS A 187 -2.86 1.56 1.25
N LEU A 188 -3.99 1.37 0.56
CA LEU A 188 -4.26 0.19 -0.28
C LEU A 188 -4.16 0.61 -1.75
N ALA A 189 -3.20 0.04 -2.47
CA ALA A 189 -3.15 0.22 -3.93
C ALA A 189 -4.29 -0.57 -4.60
N LEU A 190 -5.03 0.08 -5.51
CA LEU A 190 -6.11 -0.54 -6.28
C LEU A 190 -5.75 -0.67 -7.77
N ALA A 191 -4.96 0.27 -8.28
CA ALA A 191 -4.51 0.26 -9.67
C ALA A 191 -3.23 1.06 -9.83
N TYR A 192 -2.42 0.72 -10.83
CA TYR A 192 -1.26 1.49 -11.25
C TYR A 192 -1.54 2.24 -12.54
N ARG A 193 -1.15 3.51 -12.63
CA ARG A 193 -1.24 4.29 -13.86
C ARG A 193 -0.13 3.83 -14.81
N ILE A 194 -0.45 3.59 -16.07
CA ILE A 194 0.49 3.10 -17.08
C ILE A 194 0.75 4.12 -18.20
N VAL A 195 -0.21 4.99 -18.48
CA VAL A 195 -0.06 6.08 -19.47
C VAL A 195 -0.71 7.37 -18.94
N PRO A 196 -0.39 8.54 -19.52
CA PRO A 196 -0.93 9.82 -19.07
C PRO A 196 -2.46 9.88 -19.18
N VAL A 197 -3.08 10.56 -18.22
CA VAL A 197 -4.53 10.80 -18.18
C VAL A 197 -4.78 12.26 -18.46
N SER A 198 -5.60 12.56 -19.49
CA SER A 198 -5.99 13.93 -19.80
C SER A 198 -6.84 14.54 -18.67
N LYS A 199 -6.99 15.86 -18.64
CA LYS A 199 -7.82 16.52 -17.63
C LYS A 199 -9.28 16.03 -17.70
N GLU A 200 -9.85 16.00 -18.90
CA GLU A 200 -11.22 15.53 -19.16
C GLU A 200 -11.42 14.06 -18.74
N ASP A 201 -10.47 13.19 -19.09
CA ASP A 201 -10.54 11.78 -18.68
C ASP A 201 -10.41 11.62 -17.16
N GLY A 202 -9.59 12.44 -16.52
CA GLY A 202 -9.42 12.44 -15.07
C GLY A 202 -10.69 12.88 -14.34
N GLU A 203 -11.35 13.93 -14.81
CA GLU A 203 -12.63 14.41 -14.27
C GLU A 203 -13.73 13.35 -14.43
N ALA A 204 -13.81 12.72 -15.61
CA ALA A 204 -14.77 11.64 -15.85
C ALA A 204 -14.52 10.40 -14.97
N LEU A 205 -13.25 10.03 -14.75
CA LEU A 205 -12.86 8.95 -13.85
C LEU A 205 -13.19 9.30 -12.39
N MET A 206 -12.94 10.54 -11.97
CA MET A 206 -13.28 11.01 -10.64
C MET A 206 -14.79 10.89 -10.36
N ALA A 207 -15.62 11.33 -11.31
CA ALA A 207 -17.07 11.24 -11.20
C ALA A 207 -17.56 9.78 -11.11
N LEU A 208 -16.91 8.85 -11.82
CA LEU A 208 -17.19 7.41 -11.73
C LEU A 208 -16.87 6.88 -10.33
N LEU A 209 -15.70 7.24 -9.78
CA LEU A 209 -15.22 6.74 -8.51
C LEU A 209 -15.94 7.34 -7.29
N GLN A 210 -16.42 8.58 -7.40
CA GLN A 210 -17.11 9.28 -6.31
C GLN A 210 -18.34 8.50 -5.80
N LYS A 211 -19.13 7.92 -6.72
CA LYS A 211 -20.29 7.10 -6.36
C LYS A 211 -19.91 5.82 -5.62
N GLY A 212 -18.80 5.20 -6.03
CA GLY A 212 -18.27 4.01 -5.34
C GLY A 212 -17.74 4.35 -3.96
N TYR A 213 -17.03 5.47 -3.84
CA TYR A 213 -16.44 5.93 -2.59
C TYR A 213 -17.47 6.14 -1.47
N GLU A 214 -18.66 6.64 -1.80
CA GLU A 214 -19.76 6.83 -0.83
C GLU A 214 -20.22 5.53 -0.15
N THR A 215 -19.93 4.37 -0.75
CA THR A 215 -20.27 3.06 -0.19
C THR A 215 -19.16 2.48 0.69
N ILE A 216 -17.95 3.05 0.64
CA ILE A 216 -16.79 2.52 1.36
C ILE A 216 -16.98 2.76 2.86
N PRO A 217 -16.81 1.74 3.73
CA PRO A 217 -16.87 1.93 5.16
C PRO A 217 -15.75 2.86 5.62
N HIS A 218 -16.07 3.78 6.54
CA HIS A 218 -15.08 4.71 7.08
C HIS A 218 -13.99 3.99 7.88
N GLU A 219 -14.34 2.96 8.65
CA GLU A 219 -13.42 2.20 9.49
C GLU A 219 -13.43 0.73 9.10
N PHE A 220 -12.28 0.08 9.24
CA PHE A 220 -12.09 -1.34 8.99
C PHE A 220 -10.88 -1.86 9.76
N GLU A 221 -10.73 -3.18 9.74
CA GLU A 221 -9.67 -3.88 10.44
C GLU A 221 -8.80 -4.66 9.45
N LEU A 222 -7.49 -4.68 9.70
CA LEU A 222 -6.54 -5.58 9.05
C LEU A 222 -6.00 -6.60 10.06
N GLY A 223 -5.66 -7.78 9.55
CA GLY A 223 -5.10 -8.88 10.35
C GLY A 223 -3.67 -8.59 10.83
N ALA A 224 -3.01 -9.65 11.29
CA ALA A 224 -1.61 -9.56 11.68
C ALA A 224 -0.71 -9.26 10.47
N PRO A 225 0.30 -8.39 10.62
CA PRO A 225 1.34 -8.23 9.61
C PRO A 225 2.00 -9.56 9.26
N GLU A 226 2.33 -9.74 7.99
CA GLU A 226 2.92 -10.96 7.45
C GLU A 226 4.11 -10.66 6.56
N PHE A 227 5.15 -11.47 6.71
CA PHE A 227 6.31 -11.43 5.83
C PHE A 227 5.98 -12.16 4.53
N CYS A 228 6.13 -11.46 3.40
CA CYS A 228 5.77 -11.95 2.09
C CYS A 228 6.93 -11.83 1.10
N HIS A 229 6.97 -12.75 0.15
CA HIS A 229 7.73 -12.62 -1.09
C HIS A 229 6.79 -12.26 -2.24
N PHE A 230 7.29 -11.58 -3.25
CA PHE A 230 6.55 -11.29 -4.47
C PHE A 230 7.48 -11.34 -5.66
N ASP A 231 6.99 -11.82 -6.80
CA ASP A 231 7.70 -11.81 -8.07
C ASP A 231 7.31 -10.59 -8.91
N ASP A 232 6.11 -10.06 -8.66
CA ASP A 232 5.53 -8.90 -9.31
C ASP A 232 4.46 -8.26 -8.40
N MET A 233 3.60 -7.38 -8.93
CA MET A 233 2.60 -6.66 -8.14
C MET A 233 1.22 -7.36 -8.07
N PHE A 234 1.05 -8.53 -8.68
CA PHE A 234 -0.23 -9.24 -8.74
C PHE A 234 -0.43 -10.26 -7.63
N ALA A 235 0.64 -10.70 -6.97
CA ALA A 235 0.55 -11.63 -5.86
C ALA A 235 1.65 -11.41 -4.81
N PHE A 236 1.27 -11.56 -3.54
CA PHE A 236 2.17 -11.52 -2.40
C PHE A 236 2.04 -12.84 -1.64
N HIS A 237 3.09 -13.63 -1.66
CA HIS A 237 3.12 -14.97 -1.08
C HIS A 237 3.60 -14.90 0.37
N ARG A 238 2.66 -15.01 1.31
CA ARG A 238 2.99 -15.10 2.73
C ARG A 238 3.94 -16.26 3.00
N GLN A 239 5.02 -15.95 3.69
CA GLN A 239 5.93 -16.92 4.29
C GLN A 239 5.46 -17.28 5.71
N PHE A 240 5.14 -16.27 6.54
CA PHE A 240 4.57 -16.44 7.86
C PHE A 240 3.96 -15.12 8.38
N TYR A 241 3.05 -15.22 9.35
CA TYR A 241 2.59 -14.08 10.13
C TYR A 241 3.64 -13.70 11.18
N LEU A 242 3.84 -12.40 11.40
CA LEU A 242 4.54 -11.88 12.56
C LEU A 242 3.68 -12.14 13.80
N LYS A 243 4.31 -12.51 14.91
CA LYS A 243 3.64 -12.93 16.14
C LYS A 243 4.24 -12.22 17.34
N GLU A 244 3.44 -12.12 18.40
CA GLU A 244 4.02 -11.81 19.70
C GLU A 244 4.87 -12.99 20.19
N GLN A 245 6.06 -12.66 20.70
CA GLN A 245 6.93 -13.66 21.31
C GLN A 245 6.62 -13.70 22.81
N SER A 246 6.31 -14.89 23.31
CA SER A 246 6.03 -15.15 24.73
C SER A 246 7.29 -15.19 25.58
#